data_AF-A0A7J5F0K5-F1
#
_entry.id   AF-A0A7J5F0K5-F1
#
_cell.length_a   1.000
_cell.length_b   1.000
_cell.length_c   1.000
_cell.angle_alpha   90.00
_cell.angle_beta   90.00
_cell.angle_gamma   90.00
#
_symmetry.space_group_name_H-M   'P 1'
#
loop_
_entity.id
_entity.type
_entity.pdbx_description
1 polymer ?
#
loop_
_entity_poly.entity_id
_entity_poly.type
_entity_poly.pdbx_seq_one_letter_code
_entity_poly.pdbx_strand_id
1 'polypeptide(L)'
;MFIGHFAVALAAKKAAPKASLGTLIAAAQLVDLAWPLFLLAGLENVRIDPGNTAVTPLDFYDYPFTHSLAGALVWSALFGGLYFLRRKLPREAAVLGLVVFSHWLLDLLTHRPDLPL
;
A
#
# COMPACT_ATOMS: atom_id res chain seq x y z
N MET A 1 7.65 -3.38 -4.92
CA MET A 1 7.23 -3.83 -6.29
C MET A 1 6.31 -2.78 -6.91
N PHE A 2 6.40 -2.42 -8.20
CA PHE A 2 5.51 -1.36 -8.75
C PHE A 2 4.27 -1.91 -9.49
N ILE A 3 4.46 -2.51 -10.68
CA ILE A 3 3.34 -2.95 -11.55
C ILE A 3 2.48 -4.05 -10.91
N GLY A 4 3.04 -4.90 -10.05
CA GLY A 4 2.31 -6.01 -9.45
C GLY A 4 1.14 -5.57 -8.55
N HIS A 5 1.22 -4.40 -7.91
CA HIS A 5 0.13 -3.85 -7.11
C HIS A 5 -1.10 -3.51 -7.97
N PHE A 6 -0.89 -2.97 -9.17
CA PHE A 6 -1.98 -2.72 -10.13
C PHE A 6 -2.64 -4.02 -10.60
N ALA A 7 -1.87 -5.10 -10.73
CA ALA A 7 -2.43 -6.40 -11.09
C ALA A 7 -3.41 -6.91 -10.01
N VAL A 8 -3.11 -6.70 -8.72
CA VAL A 8 -4.04 -7.03 -7.63
C VAL A 8 -5.32 -6.19 -7.73
N ALA A 9 -5.22 -4.89 -7.98
CA ALA A 9 -6.40 -4.03 -8.16
C ALA A 9 -7.30 -4.50 -9.31
N LEU A 10 -6.70 -4.88 -10.44
CA LEU A 10 -7.42 -5.42 -11.60
C LEU A 10 -8.09 -6.75 -11.28
N ALA A 11 -7.38 -7.68 -10.63
CA ALA A 11 -7.93 -8.98 -10.23
C ALA A 11 -9.08 -8.85 -9.21
N ALA A 12 -8.92 -7.94 -8.25
CA ALA A 12 -9.91 -7.67 -7.20
C ALA A 12 -11.22 -7.10 -7.75
N LYS A 13 -11.25 -6.59 -8.98
CA LYS A 13 -12.47 -6.04 -9.59
C LYS A 13 -13.61 -7.07 -9.66
N LYS A 14 -13.30 -8.35 -9.88
CA LYS A 14 -14.28 -9.45 -9.85
C LYS A 14 -14.82 -9.70 -8.43
N ALA A 15 -13.96 -9.54 -7.42
CA ALA A 15 -14.31 -9.74 -6.01
C ALA A 15 -15.08 -8.53 -5.42
N ALA A 16 -14.89 -7.33 -5.94
CA ALA A 16 -15.58 -6.10 -5.52
C ALA A 16 -16.22 -5.38 -6.73
N PRO A 17 -17.26 -5.96 -7.36
CA PRO A 17 -17.83 -5.42 -8.60
C PRO A 17 -18.45 -4.04 -8.44
N LYS A 18 -18.89 -3.64 -7.24
CA LYS A 18 -19.47 -2.31 -6.99
C LYS A 18 -18.42 -1.23 -6.67
N ALA A 19 -17.20 -1.60 -6.29
CA ALA A 19 -16.10 -0.65 -6.13
C ALA A 19 -15.65 -0.18 -7.52
N SER A 20 -15.42 1.12 -7.74
CA SER A 20 -14.88 1.57 -9.02
C SER A 20 -13.46 1.05 -9.20
N LEU A 21 -13.02 0.84 -10.45
CA LEU A 21 -11.65 0.41 -10.71
C LEU A 21 -10.63 1.41 -10.16
N GLY A 22 -10.91 2.71 -10.28
CA GLY A 22 -10.08 3.76 -9.67
C GLY A 22 -9.95 3.64 -8.14
N THR A 23 -11.00 3.19 -7.44
CA THR A 23 -10.93 2.97 -5.98
C THR A 23 -10.04 1.77 -5.65
N LEU A 24 -10.09 0.70 -6.45
CA LEU A 24 -9.24 -0.48 -6.27
C LEU A 24 -7.77 -0.15 -6.54
N ILE A 25 -7.50 0.64 -7.58
CA ILE A 25 -6.15 1.12 -7.88
C ILE A 25 -5.64 2.02 -6.76
N ALA A 26 -6.46 2.97 -6.30
CA ALA A 26 -6.12 3.84 -5.18
C ALA A 26 -5.84 3.05 -3.89
N ALA A 27 -6.57 1.96 -3.63
CA ALA A 27 -6.30 1.07 -2.51
C ALA A 27 -4.94 0.37 -2.65
N ALA A 28 -4.66 -0.22 -3.82
CA ALA A 28 -3.40 -0.92 -4.08
C ALA A 28 -2.17 0.00 -4.06
N GLN A 29 -2.36 1.28 -4.32
CA GLN A 29 -1.31 2.31 -4.37
C GLN A 29 -1.33 3.24 -3.16
N LEU A 30 -2.16 2.96 -2.15
CA LEU A 30 -2.40 3.90 -1.07
C LEU A 30 -1.10 4.30 -0.35
N VAL A 31 -0.27 3.33 -0.01
CA VAL A 31 0.98 3.56 0.74
C VAL A 31 2.07 4.19 -0.14
N ASP A 32 2.13 3.83 -1.43
CA ASP A 32 2.99 4.50 -2.43
C ASP A 32 2.62 5.98 -2.61
N LEU A 33 1.33 6.30 -2.57
CA LEU A 33 0.83 7.67 -2.69
C LEU A 33 0.99 8.47 -1.39
N ALA A 34 0.91 7.80 -0.24
CA ALA A 34 1.04 8.43 1.07
C ALA A 34 2.51 8.70 1.42
N TRP A 35 3.41 7.78 1.12
CA TRP A 35 4.83 7.85 1.53
C TRP A 35 5.54 9.16 1.16
N PRO A 36 5.41 9.72 -0.06
CA PRO A 36 6.03 11.01 -0.37
C PRO A 36 5.56 12.14 0.55
N LEU A 37 4.32 12.10 1.04
CA LEU A 37 3.80 13.10 1.97
C LEU A 37 4.44 12.94 3.36
N PHE A 38 4.65 11.71 3.81
CA PHE A 38 5.32 11.42 5.09
C PHE A 38 6.80 11.80 5.04
N LEU A 39 7.45 11.55 3.91
CA LEU A 39 8.82 11.99 3.65
C LEU A 39 8.94 13.52 3.69
N LEU A 40 8.04 14.24 3.01
CA LEU A 40 8.01 15.71 3.02
C LEU A 40 7.68 16.29 4.41
N ALA A 41 6.91 15.55 5.21
CA ALA A 41 6.61 15.92 6.59
C ALA A 41 7.74 15.56 7.58
N GLY A 42 8.79 14.86 7.15
CA GLY A 42 9.89 14.40 8.00
C GLY A 42 9.50 13.28 8.97
N LEU A 43 8.39 12.57 8.71
CA LEU A 43 7.92 11.44 9.51
C LEU A 43 8.56 10.12 9.10
N GLU A 44 9.04 10.05 7.87
CA GLU A 44 9.75 8.91 7.29
C GLU A 44 10.94 9.44 6.51
N ASN A 45 11.98 8.62 6.37
CA ASN A 45 13.28 9.04 5.89
C ASN A 45 13.84 8.06 4.86
N VAL A 46 14.42 8.64 3.82
CA VAL A 46 15.12 7.94 2.75
C VAL A 46 16.45 8.62 2.50
N ARG A 47 17.47 7.85 2.12
CA ARG A 47 18.72 8.40 1.60
C ARG A 47 18.98 7.88 0.20
N ILE A 48 19.71 8.67 -0.58
CA ILE A 48 20.18 8.26 -1.90
C ILE A 48 21.42 7.39 -1.69
N ASP A 49 21.34 6.14 -2.11
CA ASP A 49 22.39 5.14 -1.99
C ASP A 49 22.52 4.38 -3.32
N PRO A 50 23.39 4.84 -4.24
CA PRO A 50 23.56 4.22 -5.55
C PRO A 50 23.99 2.75 -5.45
N GLY A 51 23.27 1.87 -6.14
CA GLY A 51 23.53 0.42 -6.10
C GLY A 51 22.80 -0.32 -4.97
N ASN A 52 22.02 0.39 -4.13
CA ASN A 52 21.28 -0.24 -3.04
C ASN A 52 20.25 -1.27 -3.51
N THR A 53 19.51 -0.97 -4.59
CA THR A 53 18.65 -1.94 -5.27
C THR A 53 18.92 -1.94 -6.77
N ALA A 54 18.47 -3.00 -7.46
CA ALA A 54 18.62 -3.11 -8.91
C ALA A 54 17.80 -2.08 -9.71
N VAL A 55 16.77 -1.47 -9.09
CA VAL A 55 15.78 -0.63 -9.80
C VAL A 55 15.82 0.82 -9.33
N THR A 56 16.12 1.08 -8.06
CA THR A 56 16.16 2.43 -7.48
C THR A 56 17.42 2.65 -6.62
N PRO A 57 18.00 3.86 -6.61
CA PRO A 57 19.12 4.21 -5.74
C PRO A 57 18.64 4.73 -4.36
N LEU A 58 17.59 4.12 -3.81
CA LEU A 58 16.94 4.59 -2.59
C LEU A 58 17.12 3.58 -1.47
N ASP A 59 17.58 4.06 -0.32
CA ASP A 59 17.64 3.31 0.93
C ASP A 59 16.61 3.86 1.90
N PHE A 60 15.54 3.09 2.08
CA PHE A 60 14.47 3.34 3.04
C PHE A 60 14.95 2.86 4.40
N TYR A 61 15.54 3.75 5.19
CA TYR A 61 16.15 3.36 6.47
C TYR A 61 15.24 3.58 7.68
N ASP A 62 14.19 4.38 7.53
CA ASP A 62 13.21 4.64 8.58
C ASP A 62 11.85 5.04 7.96
N TYR A 63 10.91 4.11 7.90
CA TYR A 63 9.62 4.29 7.21
C TYR A 63 8.49 3.47 7.87
N PRO A 64 8.26 3.67 9.20
CA PRO A 64 7.43 2.79 10.01
C PRO A 64 5.92 3.03 9.87
N PHE A 65 5.47 4.04 9.14
CA PHE A 65 4.05 4.40 9.07
C PHE A 65 3.37 3.92 7.79
N THR A 66 4.10 3.90 6.68
CA THR A 66 3.52 3.56 5.37
C THR A 66 3.74 2.11 4.99
N HIS A 67 4.92 1.54 5.26
CA HIS A 67 5.29 0.20 4.81
C HIS A 67 5.66 -0.77 5.96
N SER A 68 5.37 -0.42 7.21
CA SER A 68 5.42 -1.42 8.29
C SER A 68 4.23 -2.38 8.22
N LEU A 69 4.35 -3.56 8.83
CA LEU A 69 3.21 -4.48 8.95
C LEU A 69 2.07 -3.84 9.76
N ALA A 70 2.40 -3.17 10.88
CA ALA A 70 1.45 -2.42 11.68
C ALA A 70 0.77 -1.29 10.88
N GLY A 71 1.54 -0.50 10.14
CA GLY A 71 1.06 0.56 9.26
C GLY A 71 0.14 0.02 8.17
N ALA A 72 0.52 -1.08 7.52
CA ALA A 72 -0.29 -1.74 6.50
C ALA A 72 -1.66 -2.19 7.06
N LEU A 73 -1.70 -2.75 8.28
CA LEU A 73 -2.95 -3.11 8.95
C LEU A 73 -3.82 -1.88 9.25
N VAL A 74 -3.21 -0.80 9.74
CA VAL A 74 -3.90 0.47 10.02
C VAL A 74 -4.49 1.06 8.75
N TRP A 75 -3.70 1.21 7.69
CA TRP A 75 -4.17 1.74 6.41
C TRP A 75 -5.25 0.88 5.77
N SER A 76 -5.15 -0.45 5.90
CA SER A 76 -6.17 -1.38 5.43
C SER A 76 -7.50 -1.18 6.15
N ALA A 77 -7.46 -1.07 7.49
CA ALA A 77 -8.64 -0.80 8.30
C ALA A 77 -9.23 0.57 8.01
N LEU A 78 -8.40 1.61 7.87
CA LEU A 78 -8.84 2.98 7.58
C LEU A 78 -9.51 3.08 6.22
N PHE A 79 -8.88 2.55 5.17
CA PHE A 79 -9.42 2.67 3.81
C PHE A 79 -10.71 1.86 3.65
N GLY A 80 -10.69 0.59 4.07
CA GLY A 80 -11.88 -0.28 4.05
C GLY A 80 -13.01 0.27 4.93
N GLY A 81 -12.69 0.72 6.15
CA GLY A 81 -13.63 1.30 7.09
C GLY A 81 -14.27 2.59 6.56
N LEU A 82 -13.48 3.51 6.02
CA LEU A 82 -13.98 4.75 5.42
C LEU A 82 -14.89 4.47 4.21
N TYR A 83 -14.53 3.51 3.37
CA TYR A 83 -15.38 3.08 2.26
C TYR A 83 -16.69 2.49 2.77
N PHE A 84 -16.65 1.62 3.78
CA PHE A 84 -17.85 1.05 4.40
C PHE A 84 -18.75 2.13 4.97
N LEU A 85 -18.20 3.08 5.73
CA LEU A 85 -18.96 4.16 6.36
C LEU A 85 -19.71 5.01 5.32
N ARG A 86 -19.10 5.27 4.15
CA ARG A 86 -19.71 6.05 3.07
C ARG A 86 -20.67 5.27 2.19
N ARG A 87 -20.33 4.04 1.82
CA ARG A 87 -21.05 3.28 0.78
C ARG A 87 -21.96 2.20 1.34
N LYS A 88 -21.78 1.80 2.61
CA LYS A 88 -22.52 0.74 3.30
C LYS A 88 -22.46 -0.61 2.54
N LEU A 89 -21.29 -0.88 1.95
CA LEU A 89 -21.01 -2.05 1.13
C LEU A 89 -19.90 -2.89 1.81
N PRO A 90 -20.26 -3.84 2.71
CA PRO A 90 -19.29 -4.53 3.57
C PRO A 90 -18.34 -5.44 2.79
N ARG A 91 -18.83 -6.12 1.75
CA ARG A 91 -18.00 -6.98 0.90
C ARG A 91 -16.90 -6.18 0.20
N GLU A 92 -17.28 -5.09 -0.45
CA GLU A 92 -16.35 -4.22 -1.16
C GLU A 92 -15.36 -3.55 -0.21
N ALA A 93 -15.82 -3.12 0.96
CA ALA A 93 -14.96 -2.59 2.01
C ALA A 93 -13.90 -3.59 2.47
N ALA A 94 -14.29 -4.84 2.73
CA ALA A 94 -13.36 -5.89 3.12
C ALA A 94 -12.34 -6.19 2.00
N VAL A 95 -12.79 -6.29 0.74
CA VAL A 95 -11.89 -6.48 -0.40
C VAL A 95 -10.92 -5.31 -0.54
N LEU A 96 -11.37 -4.06 -0.40
CA LEU A 96 -10.49 -2.89 -0.48
C LEU A 96 -9.44 -2.90 0.63
N GLY A 97 -9.82 -3.27 1.87
CA GLY A 97 -8.85 -3.45 2.95
C GLY A 97 -7.81 -4.52 2.63
N LEU A 98 -8.25 -5.68 2.10
CA LEU A 98 -7.33 -6.74 1.66
C LEU A 98 -6.42 -6.30 0.51
N VAL A 99 -6.91 -5.47 -0.40
CA VAL A 99 -6.09 -4.90 -1.50
C VAL A 99 -5.01 -3.98 -0.95
N VAL A 100 -5.31 -3.12 0.04
CA VAL A 100 -4.29 -2.32 0.73
C VAL A 100 -3.26 -3.24 1.40
N PHE A 101 -3.72 -4.23 2.16
CA PHE A 101 -2.84 -5.15 2.89
C PHE A 101 -1.94 -5.97 1.96
N SER A 102 -2.45 -6.33 0.78
CA SER A 102 -1.68 -7.08 -0.22
C SER A 102 -0.39 -6.37 -0.62
N HIS A 103 -0.34 -5.04 -0.50
CA HIS A 103 0.84 -4.24 -0.80
C HIS A 103 2.04 -4.69 0.04
N TRP A 104 1.88 -4.75 1.37
CA TRP A 104 2.93 -5.19 2.28
C TRP A 104 3.35 -6.64 2.02
N LEU A 105 2.39 -7.53 1.75
CA LEU A 105 2.70 -8.94 1.48
C LEU A 105 3.52 -9.11 0.18
N LEU A 106 3.18 -8.33 -0.85
CA LEU A 106 3.89 -8.34 -2.12
C LEU A 106 5.27 -7.70 -2.00
N ASP A 107 5.41 -6.66 -1.20
CA ASP A 107 6.71 -6.09 -0.88
C ASP A 107 7.55 -7.08 -0.06
N LEU A 108 6.99 -7.81 0.90
CA LEU A 108 7.75 -8.83 1.66
C LEU A 108 8.46 -9.85 0.75
N LEU A 109 7.87 -10.16 -0.40
CA LEU A 109 8.43 -11.09 -1.37
C LEU A 109 9.45 -10.47 -2.32
N THR A 110 9.50 -9.13 -2.43
CA THR A 110 10.24 -8.44 -3.50
C THR A 110 11.17 -7.34 -3.04
N HIS A 111 10.93 -6.78 -1.86
CA HIS A 111 11.84 -5.85 -1.22
C HIS A 111 13.09 -6.60 -0.78
N ARG A 112 14.19 -5.85 -0.65
CA ARG A 112 15.31 -6.33 0.15
C ARG A 112 14.83 -6.53 1.60
N PRO A 113 15.61 -7.15 2.50
CA PRO A 113 15.17 -7.41 3.88
C PRO A 113 15.13 -6.15 4.78
N ASP A 114 14.36 -5.13 4.41
CA ASP A 114 14.28 -3.82 5.09
C ASP A 114 12.88 -3.45 5.59
N LEU A 115 11.84 -4.24 5.31
CA LEU A 115 10.48 -3.94 5.75
C LEU A 115 10.33 -3.92 7.27
N PRO A 116 9.83 -2.81 7.84
CA PRO A 116 9.51 -2.76 9.26
C PRO A 116 8.32 -3.66 9.62
N LEU A 117 8.26 -4.05 10.89
CA LEU A 117 7.11 -4.75 11.50
C LEU A 117 6.14 -3.73 12.09
#